data_AF-A0A7X6XIR0-F1
#
_entry.id   AF-A0A7X6XIR0-F1
#
_cell.length_a   1.000
_cell.length_b   1.000
_cell.length_c   1.000
_cell.angle_alpha   90.00
_cell.angle_beta   90.00
_cell.angle_gamma   90.00
#
_symmetry.space_group_name_H-M   'P 1'
#
loop_
_entity.id
_entity.type
_entity.pdbx_description
1 polymer ?
#
loop_
_entity_poly.entity_id
_entity_poly.type
_entity_poly.pdbx_seq_one_letter_code
_entity_poly.pdbx_strand_id
1 'polypeptide(L)'
;MDREPKRVGRPPVHTEGYTKATVILFNKQIVFLDRLAADIRHNTGAAITRSEIIRILIDLLVGSGVDLTAAKTEEDLRACLKARLQI
;
A
#
# COMPACT_ATOMS: atom_id res chain seq x y z
N MET A 1 25.67 -19.90 -23.13
CA MET A 1 25.37 -18.47 -22.87
C MET A 1 25.07 -18.32 -21.39
N ASP A 2 26.11 -18.04 -20.61
CA ASP A 2 25.97 -17.70 -19.20
C ASP A 2 25.33 -16.32 -19.10
N ARG A 3 24.13 -16.26 -18.52
CA ARG A 3 23.46 -14.99 -18.24
C ARG A 3 24.07 -14.45 -16.95
N GLU A 4 24.74 -13.30 -17.03
CA GLU A 4 25.17 -12.56 -15.83
C GLU A 4 23.99 -12.42 -14.86
N PRO A 5 24.18 -12.71 -13.55
CA PRO A 5 23.12 -12.53 -12.58
C PRO A 5 22.72 -11.05 -12.55
N LYS A 6 21.43 -10.78 -12.80
CA LYS A 6 20.86 -9.43 -12.66
C LYS A 6 21.32 -8.87 -11.31
N ARG A 7 22.02 -7.72 -11.32
CA ARG A 7 22.34 -6.97 -10.11
C ARG A 7 21.03 -6.67 -9.39
N VAL A 8 20.73 -7.46 -8.36
CA VAL A 8 19.64 -7.17 -7.44
C VAL A 8 19.99 -5.82 -6.83
N GLY A 9 19.17 -4.80 -7.05
CA GLY A 9 19.39 -3.47 -6.49
C GLY A 9 19.54 -3.56 -4.97
N ARG A 10 20.24 -2.57 -4.38
CA ARG A 10 20.40 -2.50 -2.92
C ARG A 10 19.02 -2.65 -2.25
N PRO A 11 18.86 -3.57 -1.28
CA PRO A 11 17.61 -3.67 -0.53
C PRO A 11 17.24 -2.30 0.06
N PRO A 12 15.95 -1.92 0.04
CA PRO A 12 15.50 -0.70 0.69
C PRO A 12 15.99 -0.67 2.14
N VAL A 13 16.63 0.42 2.54
CA VAL A 13 17.01 0.62 3.94
C VAL A 13 15.76 1.04 4.69
N HIS A 14 15.30 0.21 5.61
CA HIS A 14 14.22 0.54 6.53
C HIS A 14 14.81 1.07 7.83
N THR A 15 14.27 2.18 8.32
CA THR A 15 14.69 2.81 9.58
C THR A 15 13.98 2.22 10.80
N GLU A 16 12.92 1.45 10.58
CA GLU A 16 12.09 0.82 11.61
C GLU A 16 12.13 -0.71 11.45
N GLY A 17 12.01 -1.43 12.57
CA GLY A 17 11.84 -2.88 12.56
C GLY A 17 10.57 -3.28 11.81
N TYR A 18 10.64 -4.29 10.97
CA TYR A 18 9.50 -4.74 10.18
C TYR A 18 9.35 -6.26 10.21
N THR A 19 8.11 -6.72 10.07
CA THR A 19 7.78 -8.12 9.83
C THR A 19 7.13 -8.23 8.46
N LYS A 20 7.57 -9.21 7.66
CA LYS A 20 6.96 -9.46 6.35
C LYS A 20 5.59 -10.13 6.54
N ALA A 21 4.53 -9.44 6.13
CA ALA A 21 3.17 -9.97 6.12
C ALA A 21 2.71 -10.23 4.67
N THR A 22 2.00 -11.34 4.47
CA THR A 22 1.34 -11.66 3.19
C THR A 22 -0.14 -11.33 3.32
N VAL A 23 -0.65 -10.49 2.41
CA VAL A 23 -2.07 -10.12 2.34
C VAL A 23 -2.62 -10.49 0.97
N ILE A 24 -3.91 -10.82 0.92
CA ILE A 24 -4.62 -11.07 -0.34
C ILE A 24 -5.12 -9.72 -0.88
N LEU A 25 -4.72 -9.39 -2.10
CA LEU A 25 -5.24 -8.24 -2.84
C LEU A 25 -5.82 -8.72 -4.17
N PHE A 26 -6.95 -8.14 -4.56
CA PHE A 26 -7.53 -8.41 -5.86
C PHE A 26 -6.67 -7.80 -6.97
N ASN A 27 -6.68 -8.43 -8.15
CA ASN A 27 -5.92 -7.95 -9.32
C ASN A 27 -6.18 -6.47 -9.62
N LYS A 28 -7.43 -6.01 -9.49
CA LYS A 28 -7.79 -4.59 -9.67
C LYS A 28 -7.06 -3.65 -8.72
N GLN A 29 -6.84 -4.06 -7.47
CA GLN A 29 -6.14 -3.26 -6.45
C GLN A 29 -4.64 -3.24 -6.75
N ILE A 30 -4.07 -4.38 -7.13
CA ILE A 30 -2.65 -4.45 -7.55
C ILE A 30 -2.39 -3.54 -8.74
N VAL A 31 -3.22 -3.62 -9.80
CA VAL A 31 -3.08 -2.76 -10.98
C VAL A 31 -3.21 -1.28 -10.63
N PHE A 32 -4.15 -0.93 -9.75
CA PHE A 32 -4.30 0.44 -9.27
C PHE A 32 -3.04 0.93 -8.54
N LEU A 33 -2.51 0.15 -7.59
CA LEU A 33 -1.32 0.53 -6.82
C LEU A 33 -0.07 0.63 -7.70
N ASP A 34 0.10 -0.28 -8.66
CA ASP A 34 1.23 -0.26 -9.60
C ASP A 34 1.16 0.97 -10.51
N ARG A 35 -0.02 1.33 -11.00
CA ARG A 35 -0.23 2.56 -11.80
C ARG A 35 0.06 3.81 -10.98
N LEU A 36 -0.48 3.90 -9.77
CA LEU A 36 -0.23 5.04 -8.88
C LEU A 36 1.27 5.22 -8.60
N ALA A 37 2.00 4.14 -8.33
CA ALA A 37 3.44 4.18 -8.13
C ALA A 37 4.19 4.63 -9.40
N ALA A 38 3.78 4.14 -10.58
CA ALA A 38 4.35 4.55 -11.85
C ALA A 38 4.09 6.03 -12.15
N ASP A 39 2.89 6.52 -11.89
CA ASP A 39 2.50 7.92 -12.09
C ASP A 39 3.28 8.85 -11.15
N ILE A 40 3.45 8.49 -9.87
CA ILE A 40 4.29 9.23 -8.92
C ILE A 40 5.72 9.32 -9.46
N ARG A 41 6.29 8.20 -9.92
CA ARG A 41 7.65 8.17 -10.46
C ARG A 41 7.77 9.00 -11.73
N HIS A 42 6.78 8.94 -12.61
CA HIS A 42 6.72 9.74 -13.82
C HIS A 42 6.71 11.24 -13.50
N ASN A 43 5.90 11.66 -12.53
CA ASN A 43 5.68 13.06 -12.18
C ASN A 43 6.79 13.66 -11.31
N THR A 44 7.40 12.86 -10.43
CA THR A 44 8.31 13.38 -9.38
C THR A 44 9.72 12.80 -9.47
N GLY A 45 9.94 11.74 -10.24
CA GLY A 45 11.18 10.96 -10.23
C GLY A 45 11.34 10.03 -9.02
N ALA A 46 10.49 10.16 -7.99
CA ALA A 46 10.59 9.36 -6.77
C ALA A 46 10.08 7.92 -6.98
N ALA A 47 10.80 6.95 -6.42
CA ALA A 47 10.41 5.54 -6.48
C ALA A 47 9.66 5.14 -5.21
N ILE A 48 8.32 5.27 -5.23
CA ILE A 48 7.45 4.83 -4.12
C ILE A 48 6.93 3.41 -4.42
N THR A 49 7.01 2.54 -3.43
CA THR A 49 6.57 1.15 -3.51
C THR A 49 5.12 0.99 -3.06
N ARG A 50 4.45 -0.09 -3.52
CA ARG A 50 3.11 -0.46 -3.06
C ARG A 50 3.02 -0.59 -1.54
N SER A 51 4.04 -1.16 -0.91
CA SER A 51 4.08 -1.34 0.54
C SER A 51 4.16 0.01 1.27
N GLU A 52 4.87 0.99 0.74
CA GLU A 52 4.88 2.35 1.31
C GLU A 52 3.51 3.00 1.24
N ILE A 53 2.83 2.89 0.09
CA ILE A 53 1.46 3.40 -0.07
C ILE A 53 0.52 2.76 0.95
N ILE A 54 0.54 1.43 1.05
CA ILE A 54 -0.33 0.69 2.00
C ILE A 54 -0.02 1.07 3.45
N ARG A 55 1.26 1.19 3.83
CA ARG A 55 1.65 1.60 5.20
C ARG A 55 1.13 3.00 5.53
N ILE A 56 1.34 3.98 4.67
CA ILE A 56 0.85 5.35 4.91
C ILE A 56 -0.68 5.37 5.02
N LEU A 57 -1.40 4.58 4.21
CA LEU A 57 -2.86 4.48 4.34
C LEU A 57 -3.28 3.91 5.71
N ILE A 58 -2.55 2.93 6.24
CA ILE A 58 -2.79 2.38 7.58
C ILE A 58 -2.47 3.42 8.65
N ASP A 59 -1.33 4.12 8.55
CA ASP A 59 -0.93 5.15 9.51
C ASP A 59 -1.95 6.29 9.57
N LEU A 60 -2.43 6.75 8.41
CA LEU A 60 -3.48 7.76 8.32
C LEU A 60 -4.80 7.26 8.88
N LEU A 61 -5.15 5.99 8.65
CA LEU A 61 -6.36 5.41 9.24
C LEU A 61 -6.26 5.39 10.78
N VAL A 62 -5.14 4.96 11.34
CA VAL A 62 -4.88 4.99 12.78
C VAL A 62 -4.95 6.42 13.32
N GLY A 63 -4.34 7.38 12.62
CA GLY A 63 -4.35 8.80 13.01
C GLY A 63 -5.70 9.50 12.82
N SER A 64 -6.60 8.96 12.01
CA SER A 64 -7.88 9.61 11.67
C SER A 64 -8.94 9.56 12.79
N GLY A 65 -8.72 8.73 13.83
CA GLY A 65 -9.69 8.50 14.90
C GLY A 65 -10.97 7.78 14.46
N VAL A 66 -10.97 7.15 13.27
CA VAL A 66 -12.10 6.39 12.76
C VAL A 66 -12.19 5.07 13.49
N ASP A 67 -13.31 4.87 14.22
CA ASP A 67 -13.60 3.60 14.85
C ASP A 67 -14.21 2.61 13.85
N LEU A 68 -13.44 1.57 13.52
CA LEU A 68 -13.87 0.46 12.67
C LEU A 68 -14.22 -0.80 13.48
N THR A 69 -14.11 -0.78 14.81
CA THR A 69 -14.23 -1.97 15.66
C THR A 69 -15.65 -2.56 15.69
N ALA A 70 -16.64 -1.76 15.32
CA ALA A 70 -18.03 -2.22 15.20
C ALA A 70 -18.32 -3.01 13.91
N ALA A 71 -17.42 -2.99 12.92
CA ALA A 71 -17.62 -3.67 11.65
C ALA A 71 -17.51 -5.19 11.78
N LYS A 72 -18.47 -5.92 11.19
CA LYS A 72 -18.51 -7.40 11.23
C LYS A 72 -18.22 -8.03 9.88
N THR A 73 -18.35 -7.25 8.81
CA THR A 73 -18.15 -7.68 7.43
C THR A 73 -17.30 -6.68 6.65
N GLU A 74 -16.77 -7.09 5.49
CA GLU A 74 -16.10 -6.16 4.57
C GLU A 74 -17.05 -5.07 4.06
N GLU A 75 -18.35 -5.36 3.95
CA GLU A 75 -19.35 -4.37 3.56
C GLU A 75 -19.57 -3.32 4.66
N ASP A 76 -19.57 -3.73 5.94
CA ASP A 76 -19.64 -2.79 7.07
C ASP A 76 -18.43 -1.85 7.05
N LEU A 77 -17.23 -2.40 6.87
CA LEU A 77 -16.00 -1.62 6.75
C LEU A 77 -16.08 -0.61 5.59
N ARG A 78 -16.58 -1.06 4.44
CA ARG A 78 -16.78 -0.23 3.26
C ARG A 78 -17.77 0.90 3.54
N ALA A 79 -18.91 0.61 4.17
CA ALA A 79 -19.92 1.60 4.51
C ALA A 79 -19.39 2.65 5.49
N CYS A 80 -18.70 2.23 6.56
CA CYS A 80 -18.07 3.13 7.52
C CYS A 80 -17.04 4.05 6.86
N LEU A 81 -16.16 3.50 6.03
CA LEU A 81 -15.13 4.29 5.34
C LEU A 81 -15.71 5.22 4.27
N LYS A 82 -16.73 4.80 3.52
CA LYS A 82 -17.43 5.65 2.55
C LYS A 82 -18.06 6.87 3.22
N ALA A 83 -18.77 6.66 4.32
CA ALA A 83 -19.37 7.75 5.09
C ALA A 83 -18.32 8.77 5.57
N ARG A 84 -17.11 8.30 5.91
CA ARG A 84 -16.02 9.17 6.38
C ARG A 84 -15.27 9.89 5.26
N LEU A 85 -15.04 9.20 4.15
CA LEU A 85 -14.29 9.72 2.99
C LEU A 85 -15.17 10.56 2.04
N GLN A 86 -16.48 10.65 2.31
CA GLN A 86 -17.46 11.40 1.53
C GLN A 86 -17.53 10.93 0.05
N ILE A 87 -17.45 9.61 -0.17
CA ILE A 87 -17.50 8.95 -1.50
C ILE A 87 -18.55 7.85 -1.58
#